data_AF-A0A7X3VWW7-F1
#
_entry.id   AF-A0A7X3VWW7-F1
#
_cell.length_a   1.000
_cell.length_b   1.000
_cell.length_c   1.000
_cell.angle_alpha   90.00
_cell.angle_beta   90.00
_cell.angle_gamma   90.00
#
_symmetry.space_group_name_H-M   'P 1'
#
loop_
_entity.id
_entity.type
_entity.pdbx_description
1 polymer ?
#
loop_
_entity_poly.entity_id
_entity_poly.type
_entity_poly.pdbx_seq_one_letter_code
_entity_poly.pdbx_strand_id
1 'polypeptide(L)'
;MITVPLVLYNEIRKTFIIVWNYRVDLAIQLLTLVLLFVFISFFIGSGTIDSEGLPAVLLGYLVWLYAVMAISNMSTNLSGEASIGTLEQIYMSPVPAWLVIVGWVAANFLQHTVIVALLGVILVLILPVTLPLDLAALPPFVLTMIGLIGFGYAIGGLTLVYKQVSSVSNLLTNVL
;
A
#
# COMPACT_ATOMS: atom_id res chain seq x y z
N MET A 1 -20.71 17.89 17.60
CA MET A 1 -20.04 16.61 17.90
C MET A 1 -19.32 16.15 16.65
N ILE A 2 -17.99 16.06 16.68
CA ILE A 2 -17.23 15.44 15.58
C ILE A 2 -17.48 13.94 15.69
N THR A 3 -18.09 13.35 14.67
CA THR A 3 -18.42 11.92 14.65
C THR A 3 -17.30 11.14 13.95
N VAL A 4 -16.94 9.97 14.49
CA VAL A 4 -15.96 9.03 13.91
C VAL A 4 -16.08 8.85 12.40
N PRO A 5 -17.28 8.60 11.81
CA PRO A 5 -17.42 8.43 10.36
C PRO A 5 -17.02 9.66 9.55
N LEU A 6 -17.18 10.87 10.10
CA LEU A 6 -16.91 12.10 9.38
C LEU A 6 -15.39 12.35 9.25
N VAL A 7 -14.62 11.96 10.26
CA VAL A 7 -13.15 12.01 10.21
C VAL A 7 -12.61 11.00 9.21
N LEU A 8 -13.11 9.75 9.26
CA LEU A 8 -12.74 8.71 8.30
C LEU A 8 -13.02 9.13 6.86
N TYR A 9 -14.21 9.64 6.59
CA TYR A 9 -14.59 10.13 5.27
C TYR A 9 -13.69 11.26 4.79
N ASN A 10 -13.37 12.22 5.66
CA ASN A 10 -12.50 13.35 5.31
C ASN A 10 -11.08 12.90 4.98
N GLU A 11 -10.49 11.98 5.74
CA GLU A 11 -9.16 11.46 5.46
C GLU A 11 -9.12 10.68 4.15
N ILE A 12 -10.11 9.80 3.90
CA ILE A 12 -10.22 9.08 2.62
C ILE A 12 -10.32 10.06 1.45
N ARG A 13 -11.21 11.06 1.57
CA ARG A 13 -11.41 12.08 0.54
C ARG A 13 -10.13 12.88 0.29
N LYS A 14 -9.43 13.31 1.35
CA LYS A 14 -8.17 14.04 1.26
C LYS A 14 -7.13 13.22 0.50
N THR A 15 -6.92 11.96 0.89
CA THR A 15 -5.95 11.07 0.25
C THR A 15 -6.25 10.89 -1.25
N PHE A 16 -7.50 10.64 -1.60
CA PHE A 16 -7.90 10.48 -3.01
C PHE A 16 -7.72 11.76 -3.84
N ILE A 17 -8.03 12.93 -3.26
CA ILE A 17 -7.84 14.23 -3.93
C ILE A 17 -6.35 14.48 -4.17
N ILE A 18 -5.49 14.18 -3.19
CA ILE A 18 -4.03 14.32 -3.34
C ILE A 18 -3.56 13.45 -4.50
N VAL A 19 -3.90 12.16 -4.51
CA VAL A 19 -3.53 11.24 -5.60
C VAL A 19 -3.98 11.76 -6.97
N TRP A 20 -5.21 12.27 -7.06
CA TRP A 20 -5.74 12.80 -8.31
C TRP A 20 -5.04 14.09 -8.76
N ASN A 21 -4.72 14.98 -7.82
CA ASN A 21 -3.97 16.20 -8.10
C ASN A 21 -2.56 15.89 -8.60
N TYR A 22 -1.93 14.84 -8.06
CA TYR A 22 -0.63 14.32 -8.48
C TYR A 22 -0.74 13.16 -9.48
N ARG A 23 -1.70 13.21 -10.40
CA ARG A 23 -1.94 12.15 -11.41
C ARG A 23 -0.73 11.80 -12.28
N VAL A 24 0.18 12.76 -12.52
CA VAL A 24 1.40 12.50 -13.30
C VAL A 24 2.34 11.59 -12.49
N ASP A 25 2.47 11.85 -11.19
CA ASP A 25 3.24 11.00 -10.29
C ASP A 25 2.65 9.59 -10.23
N LEU A 26 1.31 9.48 -10.08
CA LEU A 26 0.62 8.19 -10.15
C LEU A 26 0.88 7.45 -11.47
N ALA A 27 0.86 8.16 -12.61
CA ALA A 27 1.10 7.53 -13.91
C ALA A 27 2.54 7.02 -14.04
N ILE A 28 3.52 7.80 -13.59
CA ILE A 28 4.93 7.39 -13.57
C ILE A 28 5.15 6.23 -12.60
N GLN A 29 4.51 6.25 -11.44
CA GLN A 29 4.56 5.17 -10.47
C GLN A 29 4.02 3.87 -11.08
N LEU A 30 2.82 3.91 -11.68
CA LEU A 30 2.23 2.74 -12.34
C LEU A 30 3.10 2.22 -13.48
N LEU A 31 3.64 3.12 -14.32
CA LEU A 31 4.56 2.73 -15.39
C LEU A 31 5.79 2.03 -14.84
N THR A 32 6.39 2.56 -13.77
CA THR A 32 7.56 1.97 -13.11
C THR A 32 7.25 0.56 -12.60
N LEU A 33 6.07 0.36 -12.00
CA LEU A 33 5.63 -0.94 -11.51
C LEU A 33 5.38 -1.94 -12.64
N VAL A 34 4.79 -1.51 -13.75
CA VAL A 34 4.62 -2.35 -14.94
C VAL A 34 5.97 -2.78 -15.51
N LEU A 35 6.92 -1.84 -15.65
CA LEU A 35 8.26 -2.15 -16.15
C LEU A 35 9.01 -3.10 -15.22
N LEU A 36 8.88 -2.92 -13.91
CA LEU A 36 9.47 -3.80 -12.91
C LEU A 36 8.91 -5.22 -13.03
N PHE A 37 7.59 -5.37 -13.22
CA PHE A 37 6.95 -6.66 -13.42
C PHE A 37 7.48 -7.37 -14.68
N VAL A 38 7.57 -6.66 -15.80
CA VAL A 38 8.11 -7.20 -17.06
C VAL A 38 9.55 -7.65 -16.87
N PHE A 39 10.37 -6.83 -16.18
CA PHE A 39 11.76 -7.16 -15.89
C PHE A 39 11.91 -8.43 -15.06
N ILE A 40 11.14 -8.54 -13.96
CA ILE A 40 11.13 -9.74 -13.10
C ILE A 40 10.68 -10.97 -13.87
N SER A 41 9.60 -10.85 -14.64
CA SER A 41 9.05 -11.96 -15.44
C SER A 41 10.06 -12.46 -16.48
N PHE A 42 10.76 -11.54 -17.14
CA PHE A 42 11.81 -11.86 -18.11
C PHE A 42 13.03 -12.54 -17.45
N PHE A 43 13.42 -12.09 -16.26
CA PHE A 43 14.53 -12.65 -15.52
C PHE A 43 14.24 -14.07 -15.01
N ILE A 44 13.03 -14.30 -14.47
CA ILE A 44 12.58 -15.62 -14.01
C ILE A 44 12.49 -16.60 -15.18
N GLY A 45 11.93 -16.18 -16.31
CA GLY A 45 11.79 -17.03 -17.50
C GLY A 45 13.06 -17.19 -18.34
N SER A 46 14.25 -16.92 -17.77
CA SER A 46 15.56 -17.10 -18.43
C SER A 46 15.70 -16.37 -19.78
N GLY A 47 15.06 -15.21 -19.92
CA GLY A 47 15.05 -14.42 -21.16
C GLY A 47 13.86 -14.69 -22.08
N THR A 48 12.90 -15.49 -21.64
CA THR A 48 11.61 -15.66 -22.30
C THR A 48 10.47 -15.38 -21.32
N ILE A 49 9.34 -14.92 -21.83
CA ILE A 49 8.13 -14.77 -21.01
C ILE A 49 7.37 -16.09 -21.13
N ASP A 50 7.55 -16.98 -20.15
CA ASP A 50 6.80 -18.23 -20.08
C ASP A 50 5.35 -17.95 -19.69
N SER A 51 4.42 -18.35 -20.56
CA SER A 51 2.99 -18.15 -20.37
C SER A 51 2.38 -19.03 -19.29
N GLU A 52 2.99 -20.19 -18.99
CA GLU A 52 2.45 -21.13 -17.99
C GLU A 52 2.71 -20.65 -16.55
N GLY A 53 3.91 -20.12 -16.27
CA GLY A 53 4.25 -19.59 -14.95
C GLY A 53 3.73 -18.16 -14.66
N LEU A 54 3.31 -17.43 -15.69
CA LEU A 54 2.99 -16.00 -15.60
C LEU A 54 1.88 -15.65 -14.57
N PRO A 55 0.76 -16.40 -14.47
CA PRO A 55 -0.27 -16.12 -13.49
C PRO A 55 0.24 -16.21 -12.04
N ALA A 56 1.11 -17.18 -11.75
CA ALA A 56 1.69 -17.35 -10.42
C ALA A 56 2.65 -16.20 -10.06
N VAL A 57 3.50 -15.80 -11.01
CA VAL A 57 4.40 -14.65 -10.86
C VAL A 57 3.61 -13.36 -10.65
N LEU A 58 2.52 -13.16 -11.40
CA LEU A 58 1.64 -11.99 -11.26
C LEU A 58 0.99 -11.93 -9.87
N LEU A 59 0.42 -13.03 -9.38
CA LEU A 59 -0.19 -13.09 -8.05
C LEU A 59 0.84 -12.81 -6.94
N GLY A 60 2.02 -13.45 -7.03
CA GLY A 60 3.11 -13.21 -6.08
C GLY A 60 3.57 -11.75 -6.10
N TYR A 61 3.72 -11.17 -7.29
CA TYR A 61 4.11 -9.78 -7.48
C TYR A 61 3.10 -8.80 -6.86
N LEU A 62 1.79 -9.00 -7.09
CA LEU A 62 0.75 -8.12 -6.52
C LEU A 62 0.70 -8.20 -4.99
N VAL A 63 0.87 -9.40 -4.42
CA VAL A 63 0.91 -9.58 -2.96
C VAL A 63 2.15 -8.93 -2.36
N TRP A 64 3.32 -9.17 -2.97
CA TRP A 64 4.58 -8.54 -2.55
C TRP A 64 4.50 -7.02 -2.62
N LEU A 65 3.99 -6.47 -3.72
CA LEU A 65 3.82 -5.03 -3.90
C LEU A 65 2.92 -4.43 -2.81
N TYR A 66 1.81 -5.10 -2.52
CA TYR A 66 0.90 -4.67 -1.47
C TYR A 66 1.59 -4.65 -0.10
N ALA A 67 2.38 -5.68 0.21
CA ALA A 67 3.14 -5.76 1.45
C ALA A 67 4.15 -4.61 1.57
N VAL A 68 4.95 -4.37 0.53
CA VAL A 68 5.94 -3.28 0.47
C VAL A 68 5.27 -1.91 0.69
N MET A 69 4.13 -1.66 0.02
CA MET A 69 3.39 -0.41 0.19
C MET A 69 2.85 -0.26 1.62
N ALA A 70 2.24 -1.30 2.17
CA ALA A 70 1.66 -1.27 3.52
C ALA A 70 2.72 -0.98 4.60
N ILE A 71 3.89 -1.60 4.49
CA ILE A 71 5.00 -1.44 5.44
C ILE A 71 5.61 -0.03 5.34
N SER A 72 5.97 0.37 4.12
CA SER A 72 6.75 1.59 3.88
C SER A 72 5.92 2.86 4.11
N ASN A 73 4.66 2.87 3.70
CA ASN A 73 3.82 4.06 3.72
C ASN A 73 3.46 4.49 5.16
N MET A 74 3.21 3.52 6.05
CA MET A 74 2.91 3.83 7.45
C MET A 74 4.07 4.52 8.16
N SER A 75 5.27 3.97 8.02
CA SER A 75 6.45 4.52 8.69
C SER A 75 6.82 5.90 8.14
N THR A 76 6.67 6.10 6.83
CA THR A 76 7.06 7.36 6.16
C THR A 76 6.06 8.48 6.42
N ASN A 77 4.76 8.21 6.37
CA ASN A 77 3.74 9.23 6.66
C ASN A 77 3.86 9.76 8.09
N LEU A 78 3.93 8.85 9.07
CA LEU A 78 3.96 9.25 10.48
C LEU A 78 5.29 9.93 10.86
N SER A 79 6.41 9.45 10.31
CA SER A 79 7.71 10.11 10.49
C SER A 79 7.75 11.47 9.79
N GLY A 80 7.08 11.61 8.64
CA GLY A 80 6.96 12.88 7.91
C GLY A 80 6.17 13.92 8.72
N GLU A 81 5.00 13.54 9.24
CA GLU A 81 4.18 14.38 10.13
C GLU A 81 4.94 14.82 11.39
N ALA A 82 5.70 13.91 12.01
CA ALA A 82 6.56 14.22 13.14
C ALA A 82 7.68 15.21 12.78
N SER A 83 8.26 15.07 11.58
CA SER A 83 9.36 15.92 11.12
C SER A 83 8.91 17.33 10.70
N ILE A 84 7.71 17.44 10.15
CA ILE A 84 7.09 18.72 9.73
C ILE A 84 6.53 19.48 10.94
N GLY A 85 6.27 18.78 12.06
CA GLY A 85 5.71 19.36 13.28
C GLY A 85 4.18 19.44 13.30
N THR A 86 3.50 18.85 12.30
CA THR A 86 2.02 18.77 12.26
C THR A 86 1.47 17.79 13.29
N LEU A 87 2.29 16.86 13.77
CA LEU A 87 1.93 15.93 14.83
C LEU A 87 1.46 16.68 16.09
N GLU A 88 2.16 17.74 16.49
CA GLU A 88 1.78 18.58 17.64
C GLU A 88 0.44 19.28 17.42
N GLN A 89 0.17 19.73 16.19
CA GLN A 89 -1.12 20.34 15.83
C GLN A 89 -2.27 19.33 15.90
N ILE A 90 -2.04 18.06 15.59
CA ILE A 90 -3.05 17.00 15.71
C ILE A 90 -3.40 16.76 17.18
N TYR A 91 -2.40 16.75 18.07
CA TYR A 91 -2.61 16.62 19.51
C TYR A 91 -3.30 17.85 20.13
N MET A 92 -3.14 19.03 19.53
CA MET A 92 -3.85 20.25 19.94
C MET A 92 -5.26 20.36 19.32
N SER A 93 -5.59 19.51 18.35
CA SER A 93 -6.89 19.53 17.70
C SER A 93 -7.99 19.01 18.65
N PRO A 94 -9.26 19.43 18.46
CA PRO A 94 -10.39 18.90 19.23
C PRO A 94 -10.71 17.43 18.89
N VAL A 95 -10.00 16.82 17.94
CA VAL A 95 -10.16 15.41 17.53
C VAL A 95 -9.11 14.57 18.25
N PRO A 96 -9.48 13.44 18.87
CA PRO A 96 -8.49 12.58 19.51
C PRO A 96 -7.50 12.02 18.48
N ALA A 97 -6.20 12.14 18.76
CA ALA A 97 -5.13 11.76 17.85
C ALA A 97 -5.21 10.31 17.35
N TRP A 98 -5.63 9.37 18.21
CA TRP A 98 -5.79 7.96 17.83
C TRP A 98 -6.80 7.77 16.68
N LEU A 99 -7.83 8.62 16.62
CA LEU A 99 -8.89 8.51 15.62
C LEU A 99 -8.43 9.05 14.26
N VAL A 100 -7.59 10.09 14.27
CA VAL A 100 -6.91 10.61 13.07
C VAL A 100 -5.97 9.55 12.50
N ILE A 101 -5.16 8.91 13.36
CA ILE A 101 -4.24 7.85 12.95
C ILE A 101 -4.99 6.66 12.34
N VAL A 102 -6.08 6.21 12.96
CA VAL A 102 -6.94 5.15 12.40
C VAL A 102 -7.49 5.55 11.03
N GLY A 103 -7.92 6.80 10.87
CA GLY A 103 -8.38 7.32 9.58
C GLY A 103 -7.31 7.34 8.51
N TRP A 104 -6.07 7.69 8.86
CA TRP A 104 -4.95 7.58 7.93
C TRP A 104 -4.66 6.15 7.53
N VAL A 105 -4.65 5.20 8.47
CA VAL A 105 -4.42 3.78 8.16
C VAL A 105 -5.48 3.29 7.17
N ALA A 106 -6.76 3.56 7.47
CA ALA A 106 -7.87 3.15 6.63
C ALA A 106 -7.81 3.80 5.23
N ALA A 107 -7.50 5.10 5.16
CA ALA A 107 -7.38 5.82 3.90
C ALA A 107 -6.22 5.30 3.04
N ASN A 108 -5.03 5.08 3.63
CA ASN A 108 -3.88 4.53 2.92
C ASN A 108 -4.14 3.09 2.47
N PHE A 109 -4.74 2.26 3.31
CA PHE A 109 -5.11 0.89 2.94
C PHE A 109 -6.05 0.87 1.73
N LEU A 110 -7.09 1.71 1.74
CA LEU A 110 -8.02 1.83 0.61
C LEU A 110 -7.30 2.34 -0.65
N GLN A 111 -6.44 3.34 -0.52
CA GLN A 111 -5.64 3.85 -1.64
C GLN A 111 -4.75 2.77 -2.24
N HIS A 112 -4.00 2.04 -1.42
CA HIS A 112 -3.13 0.95 -1.88
C HIS A 112 -3.92 -0.18 -2.53
N THR A 113 -5.09 -0.53 -1.98
CA THR A 113 -6.03 -1.46 -2.62
C THR A 113 -6.42 -1.01 -4.01
N VAL A 114 -6.78 0.27 -4.19
CA VAL A 114 -7.13 0.80 -5.50
C VAL A 114 -5.94 0.77 -6.46
N ILE A 115 -4.74 1.17 -6.02
CA ILE A 115 -3.54 1.19 -6.87
C ILE A 115 -3.15 -0.22 -7.31
N VAL A 116 -3.10 -1.18 -6.39
CA VAL A 116 -2.73 -2.57 -6.68
C VAL A 116 -3.78 -3.25 -7.56
N ALA A 117 -5.07 -3.00 -7.31
CA ALA A 117 -6.14 -3.51 -8.17
C ALA A 117 -6.04 -2.92 -9.58
N LEU A 118 -5.84 -1.61 -9.70
CA LEU A 118 -5.68 -0.92 -10.98
C LEU A 118 -4.47 -1.47 -11.76
N LEU A 119 -3.33 -1.64 -11.07
CA LEU A 119 -2.13 -2.25 -11.66
C LEU A 119 -2.41 -3.68 -12.14
N GLY A 120 -3.10 -4.49 -11.33
CA GLY A 120 -3.51 -5.85 -11.70
C GLY A 120 -4.34 -5.87 -12.98
N VAL A 121 -5.33 -4.97 -13.09
CA VAL A 121 -6.13 -4.82 -14.32
C VAL A 121 -5.25 -4.42 -15.51
N ILE A 122 -4.34 -3.45 -15.36
CA ILE A 122 -3.42 -3.04 -16.42
C ILE A 122 -2.58 -4.23 -16.90
N LEU A 123 -2.01 -5.02 -15.98
CA LEU A 123 -1.15 -6.16 -16.32
C LEU A 123 -1.93 -7.27 -17.03
N VAL A 124 -3.16 -7.56 -16.61
CA VAL A 124 -4.03 -8.55 -17.29
C VAL A 124 -4.48 -8.08 -18.68
N LEU A 125 -4.57 -6.77 -18.91
CA LEU A 125 -4.89 -6.23 -20.25
C LEU A 125 -3.68 -6.24 -21.19
N ILE A 126 -2.47 -6.03 -20.65
CA ILE A 126 -1.23 -6.01 -21.43
C ILE A 126 -0.75 -7.44 -21.72
N LEU A 127 -0.89 -8.36 -20.77
CA LEU A 127 -0.43 -9.74 -20.91
C LEU A 127 -1.60 -10.69 -21.13
N PRO A 128 -1.50 -11.67 -22.03
CA PRO A 128 -2.54 -12.67 -22.28
C PRO A 128 -2.61 -13.71 -21.14
N VAL A 129 -2.85 -13.26 -19.91
CA VAL A 129 -3.00 -14.10 -18.72
C VAL A 129 -4.47 -14.27 -18.39
N THR A 130 -4.86 -15.52 -18.20
CA THR A 130 -6.11 -15.85 -17.52
C THR A 130 -5.78 -16.12 -16.06
N LEU A 131 -6.28 -15.26 -15.16
CA LEU A 131 -6.21 -15.54 -13.73
C LEU A 131 -7.27 -16.61 -13.41
N PRO A 132 -6.88 -17.80 -12.91
CA PRO A 132 -7.86 -18.72 -12.35
C PRO A 132 -8.36 -18.10 -11.04
N LEU A 133 -9.45 -17.33 -11.13
CA LEU A 133 -10.14 -16.78 -9.97
C LEU A 133 -10.88 -17.93 -9.29
N ASP A 134 -10.13 -18.76 -8.57
CA ASP A 134 -10.71 -19.80 -7.73
C ASP A 134 -11.18 -19.16 -6.41
N LEU A 135 -12.41 -19.51 -6.00
CA LEU A 135 -12.97 -19.07 -4.73
C LEU A 135 -12.13 -19.60 -3.54
N ALA A 136 -11.38 -20.68 -3.74
CA ALA A 136 -10.41 -21.20 -2.79
C ALA A 136 -9.23 -20.25 -2.50
N ALA A 137 -8.95 -19.28 -3.38
CA ALA A 137 -7.91 -18.27 -3.16
C ALA A 137 -8.37 -17.10 -2.27
N LEU A 138 -9.67 -17.01 -1.99
CA LEU A 138 -10.25 -15.92 -1.20
C LEU A 138 -9.86 -15.98 0.29
N PRO A 139 -9.90 -17.15 0.98
CA PRO A 139 -9.43 -17.25 2.36
C PRO A 139 -7.97 -16.82 2.59
N PRO A 140 -6.96 -17.31 1.82
CA PRO A 140 -5.58 -16.86 2.02
C PRO A 140 -5.41 -15.37 1.68
N PHE A 141 -6.14 -14.84 0.70
CA PHE A 141 -6.11 -13.41 0.39
C PHE A 141 -6.68 -12.54 1.52
N VAL A 142 -7.79 -12.94 2.13
CA VAL A 142 -8.35 -12.21 3.28
C VAL A 142 -7.39 -12.28 4.47
N LEU A 143 -6.77 -13.43 4.71
CA LEU A 143 -5.79 -13.60 5.77
C LEU A 143 -4.55 -12.72 5.56
N THR A 144 -4.03 -12.63 4.34
CA THR A 144 -2.90 -11.74 4.03
C THR A 144 -3.30 -10.28 4.19
N MET A 145 -4.49 -9.87 3.77
CA MET A 145 -4.98 -8.50 4.00
C MET A 145 -5.08 -8.15 5.48
N ILE A 146 -5.67 -9.03 6.30
CA ILE A 146 -5.75 -8.83 7.75
C ILE A 146 -4.35 -8.75 8.35
N GLY A 147 -3.43 -9.62 7.92
CA GLY A 147 -2.04 -9.62 8.36
C GLY A 147 -1.33 -8.30 8.03
N LEU A 148 -1.50 -7.78 6.83
CA LEU A 148 -0.87 -6.53 6.39
C LEU A 148 -1.46 -5.30 7.09
N ILE A 149 -2.78 -5.28 7.36
CA ILE A 149 -3.41 -4.26 8.20
C ILE A 149 -2.81 -4.30 9.61
N GLY A 150 -2.77 -5.48 10.24
CA GLY A 150 -2.23 -5.66 11.58
C GLY A 150 -0.76 -5.26 11.67
N PHE A 151 0.04 -5.61 10.66
CA PHE A 151 1.44 -5.22 10.56
C PHE A 151 1.61 -3.71 10.38
N GLY A 152 0.76 -3.08 9.57
CA GLY A 152 0.69 -1.62 9.44
C GLY A 152 0.43 -0.94 10.78
N TYR A 153 -0.53 -1.43 11.57
CA TYR A 153 -0.78 -0.92 12.92
C TYR A 153 0.41 -1.11 13.87
N ALA A 154 1.10 -2.25 13.80
CA ALA A 154 2.28 -2.51 14.62
C ALA A 154 3.42 -1.52 14.29
N ILE A 155 3.72 -1.30 13.02
CA ILE A 155 4.74 -0.32 12.57
C ILE A 155 4.33 1.12 12.92
N GLY A 156 3.05 1.46 12.76
CA GLY A 156 2.51 2.76 13.17
C GLY A 156 2.68 3.01 14.66
N GLY A 157 2.34 2.02 15.50
CA GLY A 157 2.55 2.09 16.95
C GLY A 157 4.04 2.21 17.33
N LEU A 158 4.91 1.42 16.69
CA LEU A 158 6.36 1.52 16.86
C LEU A 158 6.87 2.92 16.53
N THR A 159 6.35 3.55 15.48
CA THR A 159 6.75 4.90 15.05
C THR A 159 6.37 5.98 16.06
N LEU A 160 5.29 5.78 16.82
CA LEU A 160 4.92 6.70 17.91
C LEU A 160 5.87 6.58 19.11
N VAL A 161 6.38 5.38 19.40
CA VAL A 161 7.28 5.12 20.53
C VAL A 161 8.71 5.51 20.20
N TYR A 162 9.17 5.22 18.99
CA TYR A 162 10.54 5.42 18.55
C TYR A 162 10.59 6.53 17.48
N LYS A 163 11.32 7.60 17.75
CA LYS A 163 11.43 8.77 16.85
C LYS A 163 12.11 8.48 15.49
N GLN A 164 12.61 7.27 15.22
CA GLN A 164 13.26 6.87 13.96
C GLN A 164 12.92 5.43 13.54
N VAL A 165 11.69 5.18 13.10
CA VAL A 165 11.29 3.83 12.61
C VAL A 165 11.43 3.68 11.10
N SER A 166 11.66 4.79 10.37
CA SER A 166 11.88 4.74 8.91
C SER A 166 13.03 3.80 8.53
N SER A 167 14.09 3.71 9.33
CA SER A 167 15.21 2.79 9.08
C SER A 167 14.79 1.32 9.22
N VAL A 168 13.95 1.00 10.21
CA VAL A 168 13.45 -0.37 10.45
C VAL A 168 12.48 -0.78 9.34
N SER A 169 11.56 0.12 8.99
CA SER A 169 10.64 -0.10 7.86
C SER A 169 11.40 -0.30 6.56
N ASN A 170 12.43 0.50 6.29
CA ASN A 170 13.25 0.37 5.09
C ASN A 170 14.01 -0.96 5.07
N LEU A 171 14.59 -1.39 6.21
CA LEU A 171 15.25 -2.70 6.27
C LEU A 171 14.27 -3.84 5.96
N LEU A 172 13.07 -3.82 6.56
CA LEU A 172 12.05 -4.84 6.32
C LEU A 172 11.59 -4.87 4.86
N THR A 173 11.37 -3.69 4.25
CA THR A 173 11.00 -3.58 2.84
C THR A 173 12.07 -4.12 1.90
N ASN A 174 13.35 -3.89 2.19
CA ASN A 174 14.45 -4.36 1.33
C ASN A 174 14.76 -5.86 1.50
N VAL A 175 14.35 -6.47 2.61
CA VAL A 175 14.55 -7.90 2.88
C VAL A 175 13.46 -8.78 2.25
N LEU A 176 12.28 -8.20 1.97
CA LEU A 176 11.15 -8.85 1.30
C LEU A 176 11.38 -9.05 -0.21
#